data_AF-A0A5R8Q8G2-F1
#
_entry.id   AF-A0A5R8Q8G2-F1
#
_cell.length_a   1.000
_cell.length_b   1.000
_cell.length_c   1.000
_cell.angle_alpha   90.00
_cell.angle_beta   90.00
_cell.angle_gamma   90.00
#
_symmetry.space_group_name_H-M   'P 1'
#
loop_
_entity.id
_entity.type
_entity.pdbx_description
1 polymer ?
#
loop_
_entity_poly.entity_id
_entity_poly.type
_entity_poly.pdbx_seq_one_letter_code
_entity_poly.pdbx_strand_id
1 'polypeptide(L)'
;MNFDRVRQESLVHSLRGALPLSAYPRPPLLAFLRERGAIGRNAPRLVVIDIFDAGATQGLMCRFEIADDVDAPGFVAPLAQIALDRRHPLAQRLASRRRQAPRLGLTR
;
A
#
# COMPACT_ATOMS: atom_id res chain seq x y z
N MET A 1 -10.95 20.53 14.17
CA MET A 1 -9.87 20.30 13.17
C MET A 1 -9.41 18.86 13.28
N ASN A 2 -9.58 18.07 12.22
CA ASN A 2 -9.28 16.63 12.24
C ASN A 2 -7.77 16.41 11.98
N PHE A 3 -6.96 16.44 13.04
CA PHE A 3 -5.50 16.29 12.94
C PHE A 3 -5.07 14.97 12.27
N ASP A 4 -5.88 13.91 12.40
CA ASP A 4 -5.65 12.65 11.70
C ASP A 4 -5.71 12.78 10.18
N ARG A 5 -6.62 13.61 9.67
CA ARG A 5 -6.76 13.84 8.23
C ARG A 5 -5.56 14.61 7.66
N VAL A 6 -5.08 15.64 8.37
CA VAL A 6 -3.87 16.39 7.98
C VAL A 6 -2.63 15.49 7.98
N ARG A 7 -2.49 14.61 8.98
CA ARG A 7 -1.39 13.64 9.04
C ARG A 7 -1.48 12.59 7.93
N GLN A 8 -2.70 12.19 7.56
CA GLN A 8 -2.94 11.24 6.48
C GLN A 8 -2.66 11.85 5.11
N GLU A 9 -3.11 13.07 4.85
CA GLU A 9 -2.83 13.81 3.61
C GLU A 9 -1.32 14.07 3.44
N SER A 10 -0.62 14.46 4.52
CA SER A 10 0.84 14.60 4.50
C SER A 10 1.57 13.28 4.25
N LEU A 11 1.04 12.16 4.76
CA LEU A 11 1.57 10.82 4.50
C LEU A 11 1.37 10.43 3.02
N VAL A 12 0.18 10.64 2.47
CA VAL A 12 -0.11 10.41 1.04
C VAL A 12 0.84 11.24 0.19
N HIS A 13 0.98 12.53 0.49
CA HIS A 13 1.86 13.42 -0.26
C HIS A 13 3.33 12.95 -0.22
N SER A 14 3.81 12.57 0.97
CA SER A 14 5.17 12.03 1.15
C SER A 14 5.39 10.72 0.39
N LEU A 15 4.36 9.87 0.33
CA LEU A 15 4.41 8.60 -0.39
C LEU A 15 4.37 8.80 -1.90
N ARG A 16 3.53 9.73 -2.38
CA ARG A 16 3.45 10.08 -3.80
C ARG A 16 4.75 10.68 -4.33
N GLY A 17 5.43 11.50 -3.53
CA GLY A 17 6.72 12.08 -3.89
C GLY A 17 7.88 11.08 -4.04
N ALA A 18 7.66 9.81 -3.74
CA ALA A 18 8.67 8.76 -3.89
C ALA A 18 8.23 7.59 -4.75
N LEU A 19 7.16 7.77 -5.50
CA LEU A 19 6.79 6.83 -6.54
C LEU A 19 7.82 6.87 -7.68
N PRO A 20 8.06 5.73 -8.37
CA PRO A 20 7.44 4.42 -8.15
C PRO A 20 8.05 3.65 -6.97
N LEU A 21 7.22 2.94 -6.20
CA LEU A 21 7.66 2.14 -5.04
C LEU A 21 7.55 0.63 -5.32
N SER A 22 8.60 -0.13 -5.00
CA SER A 22 8.54 -1.59 -5.03
C SER A 22 7.74 -2.15 -3.87
N ALA A 23 6.91 -3.14 -4.17
CA ALA A 23 5.94 -3.71 -3.26
C ALA A 23 5.73 -5.21 -3.52
N TYR A 24 5.14 -5.87 -2.54
CA TYR A 24 4.78 -7.28 -2.58
C TYR A 24 3.32 -7.47 -2.16
N PRO A 25 2.56 -8.36 -2.84
CA PRO A 25 1.21 -8.65 -2.43
C PRO A 25 1.21 -9.41 -1.11
N ARG A 26 0.31 -9.05 -0.19
CA ARG A 26 0.04 -9.87 1.00
C ARG A 26 -0.89 -11.05 0.61
N PRO A 27 -1.00 -12.10 1.45
CA PRO A 27 -1.76 -13.30 1.10
C PRO A 27 -3.19 -13.06 0.57
N PRO A 28 -3.98 -12.10 1.11
CA PRO A 28 -5.31 -11.80 0.56
C PRO A 28 -5.27 -11.24 -0.86
N LEU A 29 -4.32 -10.33 -1.15
CA LEU A 29 -4.15 -9.77 -2.49
C LEU A 29 -3.59 -10.79 -3.46
N LEU A 30 -2.70 -11.67 -2.98
CA LEU A 30 -2.15 -12.77 -3.76
C LEU A 30 -3.25 -13.75 -4.20
N ALA A 31 -4.18 -14.10 -3.30
CA ALA A 31 -5.34 -14.94 -3.63
C ALA A 31 -6.23 -14.26 -4.68
N PHE A 32 -6.54 -12.97 -4.49
CA PHE A 32 -7.32 -12.19 -5.45
C PHE A 32 -6.67 -12.13 -6.85
N LEU A 33 -5.37 -11.86 -6.92
CA LEU A 33 -4.64 -11.82 -8.20
C LEU A 33 -4.61 -13.19 -8.88
N ARG A 34 -4.49 -14.28 -8.12
CA ARG A 34 -4.54 -15.66 -8.64
C ARG A 34 -5.92 -16.03 -9.16
N GLU A 35 -6.97 -15.73 -8.41
CA GLU A 35 -8.37 -15.98 -8.80
C GLU A 35 -8.71 -15.25 -10.11
N ARG A 36 -8.13 -14.06 -10.31
CA ARG A 36 -8.31 -13.26 -11.52
C ARG A 36 -7.43 -13.71 -12.69
N GLY A 37 -6.56 -14.71 -12.49
CA GLY A 37 -5.60 -15.18 -13.50
C GLY A 37 -4.50 -14.17 -13.84
N ALA A 38 -4.33 -13.11 -13.04
CA ALA A 38 -3.33 -12.07 -13.27
C ALA A 38 -1.91 -12.53 -12.91
N ILE A 39 -1.78 -13.59 -12.10
CA ILE A 39 -0.49 -14.13 -11.66
C ILE A 39 -0.52 -15.65 -11.62
N GLY A 40 0.63 -16.27 -11.86
CA GLY A 40 0.81 -17.71 -11.75
C GLY A 40 1.02 -18.21 -10.32
N ARG A 41 1.87 -19.23 -10.16
CA ARG A 41 2.19 -19.82 -8.85
C ARG A 41 3.03 -18.89 -7.96
N ASN A 42 3.88 -18.05 -8.54
CA ASN A 42 4.78 -17.18 -7.78
C ASN A 42 4.15 -15.84 -7.44
N ALA A 43 4.54 -15.26 -6.31
CA ALA A 43 4.16 -13.90 -5.96
C ALA A 43 4.89 -12.91 -6.87
N PRO A 44 4.19 -12.08 -7.65
CA PRO A 44 4.84 -11.09 -8.49
C PRO A 44 5.51 -10.01 -7.64
N ARG A 45 6.47 -9.32 -8.23
CA ARG A 45 6.87 -8.00 -7.76
C ARG A 45 5.84 -6.99 -8.24
N LEU A 46 5.34 -6.17 -7.32
CA LEU A 46 4.42 -5.08 -7.62
C LEU A 46 5.17 -3.76 -7.63
N VAL A 47 4.76 -2.85 -8.51
CA VAL A 47 5.25 -1.48 -8.56
C VAL A 47 4.08 -0.57 -8.28
N VAL A 48 4.10 0.10 -7.13
CA VAL A 48 3.10 1.11 -6.80
C VAL A 48 3.42 2.36 -7.61
N ILE A 49 2.45 2.78 -8.43
CA ILE A 49 2.55 3.92 -9.34
C ILE A 49 1.66 5.09 -8.92
N ASP A 50 0.69 4.86 -8.02
CA ASP A 50 -0.10 5.94 -7.43
C ASP A 50 -0.62 5.56 -6.04
N ILE A 51 -0.82 6.55 -5.19
CA ILE A 51 -1.34 6.37 -3.83
C ILE A 51 -2.34 7.49 -3.58
N PHE A 52 -3.54 7.12 -3.15
CA PHE A 52 -4.61 8.06 -2.89
C PHE A 52 -5.45 7.66 -1.69
N ASP A 53 -6.06 8.65 -1.05
CA ASP A 53 -7.00 8.44 0.03
C ASP A 53 -8.40 8.25 -0.54
N ALA A 54 -8.98 7.06 -0.34
CA ALA A 54 -10.36 6.76 -0.74
C ALA A 54 -11.38 7.11 0.36
N GLY A 55 -10.97 7.88 1.37
CA GLY A 55 -11.81 8.35 2.46
C GLY A 55 -11.91 7.36 3.61
N ALA A 56 -12.71 7.70 4.63
CA ALA A 56 -12.76 6.97 5.90
C ALA A 56 -13.18 5.49 5.78
N THR A 57 -13.97 5.13 4.76
CA THR A 57 -14.53 3.79 4.60
C THR A 57 -13.57 2.80 3.96
N GLN A 58 -12.77 3.26 2.99
CA GLN A 58 -11.82 2.41 2.27
C GLN A 58 -10.35 2.66 2.65
N GLY A 59 -10.07 3.81 3.27
CA GLY A 59 -8.75 4.21 3.72
C GLY A 59 -7.80 4.51 2.57
N LEU A 60 -6.51 4.31 2.84
CA LEU A 60 -5.44 4.50 1.86
C LEU A 60 -5.45 3.39 0.81
N MET A 61 -5.65 3.80 -0.43
CA MET A 61 -5.57 2.95 -1.61
C MET A 61 -4.28 3.22 -2.38
N CYS A 62 -3.83 2.21 -3.09
CA CYS A 62 -2.67 2.30 -3.96
C CYS A 62 -2.96 1.61 -5.28
N ARG A 63 -2.56 2.27 -6.36
CA ARG A 63 -2.53 1.71 -7.71
C ARG A 63 -1.16 1.11 -7.96
N PHE A 64 -1.14 -0.13 -8.43
CA PHE A 64 0.07 -0.85 -8.70
C PHE A 64 -0.01 -1.63 -10.01
N GLU A 65 1.17 -1.87 -10.58
CA GLU A 65 1.38 -2.67 -11.77
C GLU A 65 2.25 -3.89 -11.41
N ILE A 66 2.17 -4.93 -12.23
CA ILE A 66 2.99 -6.13 -12.08
C ILE A 66 4.30 -5.86 -12.84
N ALA A 67 5.44 -5.89 -12.14
CA ALA A 67 6.72 -5.40 -12.68
C ALA A 67 7.18 -6.13 -13.96
N ASP A 68 6.78 -7.40 -14.11
CA ASP A 68 7.17 -8.27 -15.23
C ASP A 68 6.08 -8.37 -16.32
N ASP A 69 5.01 -7.59 -16.20
CA ASP A 69 3.88 -7.61 -17.14
C ASP A 69 3.51 -6.17 -17.56
N VAL A 70 4.11 -5.75 -18.67
CA VAL A 70 4.01 -4.37 -19.20
C VAL A 70 2.62 -4.06 -19.76
N ASP A 71 1.84 -5.09 -20.10
CA ASP A 71 0.47 -4.99 -20.60
C ASP A 71 -0.59 -5.27 -19.52
N ALA A 72 -0.16 -5.58 -18.28
CA ALA A 72 -1.10 -5.84 -17.19
C ALA A 72 -1.92 -4.59 -16.86
N PRO A 73 -3.25 -4.72 -16.68
CA PRO A 73 -4.07 -3.62 -16.22
C PRO A 73 -3.62 -3.17 -14.83
N GLY A 74 -3.48 -1.86 -14.63
CA GLY A 74 -3.18 -1.30 -13.30
C GLY A 74 -4.26 -1.70 -12.28
N PHE A 75 -3.84 -2.33 -11.18
CA PHE A 75 -4.72 -2.79 -10.12
C PHE A 75 -4.78 -1.78 -8.98
N VAL A 76 -5.92 -1.69 -8.30
CA VAL A 76 -6.08 -0.88 -7.10
C VAL A 76 -6.34 -1.80 -5.93
N ALA A 77 -5.57 -1.65 -4.85
CA ALA A 77 -5.81 -2.35 -3.59
C ALA A 77 -5.55 -1.44 -2.39
N PRO A 78 -6.10 -1.78 -1.21
CA PRO A 78 -5.77 -1.10 0.03
C PRO A 78 -4.28 -1.25 0.35
N LEU A 79 -3.65 -0.18 0.82
CA LEU A 79 -2.24 -0.19 1.25
C LEU A 79 -1.99 -1.25 2.34
N ALA A 80 -3.01 -1.57 3.15
CA ALA A 80 -2.94 -2.62 4.16
C ALA A 80 -2.73 -4.05 3.60
N GLN A 81 -3.12 -4.28 2.34
CA GLN A 81 -2.97 -5.54 1.62
C GLN A 81 -1.67 -5.61 0.80
N ILE A 82 -0.85 -4.56 0.86
CA ILE A 82 0.44 -4.48 0.18
C ILE A 82 1.55 -4.33 1.22
N ALA A 83 2.66 -5.04 1.01
CA ALA A 83 3.88 -4.86 1.77
C ALA A 83 4.88 -4.08 0.93
N LEU A 84 5.15 -2.82 1.29
CA LEU A 84 6.20 -2.03 0.66
C LEU A 84 7.57 -2.66 0.96
N ASP A 85 8.47 -2.63 0.00
CA ASP A 85 9.84 -3.11 0.18
C ASP A 85 10.55 -2.27 1.26
N ARG A 86 11.04 -2.95 2.30
CA ARG A 86 11.75 -2.35 3.45
C ARG A 86 13.05 -1.69 3.07
N ARG A 87 13.60 -2.01 1.89
CA ARG A 87 14.79 -1.35 1.34
C ARG A 87 14.51 0.10 0.95
N HIS A 88 13.23 0.49 0.79
CA HIS A 88 12.88 1.86 0.51
C HIS A 88 12.93 2.73 1.79
N PRO A 89 13.61 3.89 1.79
CA PRO A 89 13.73 4.77 2.97
C PRO A 89 12.37 5.17 3.57
N LEU A 90 11.32 5.27 2.74
CA LEU A 90 9.96 5.55 3.19
C LEU A 90 9.25 4.35 3.84
N ALA A 91 9.55 3.11 3.44
CA ALA A 91 9.03 1.94 4.13
C ALA A 91 9.60 1.85 5.55
N GLN A 92 10.85 2.29 5.75
CA GLN A 92 11.44 2.43 7.08
C GLN A 92 10.72 3.50 7.91
N ARG A 93 10.38 4.65 7.31
CA ARG A 93 9.57 5.70 7.97
C ARG A 93 8.13 5.25 8.29
N LEU A 94 7.50 4.46 7.42
CA LEU A 94 6.19 3.87 7.70
C LEU A 94 6.25 2.82 8.81
N ALA A 95 7.29 1.97 8.81
CA ALA A 95 7.47 0.95 9.84
C ALA A 95 7.76 1.55 11.21
N SER A 96 8.50 2.66 11.30
CA SER A 96 8.68 3.39 12.56
C SER A 96 7.39 4.07 13.01
N ARG A 97 6.58 4.64 12.10
CA ARG A 97 5.25 5.17 12.45
C ARG A 97 4.25 4.09 12.87
N ARG A 98 4.21 2.94 12.22
CA ARG A 98 3.34 1.81 12.61
C ARG A 98 3.65 1.30 14.01
N ARG A 99 4.91 1.43 14.45
CA ARG A 99 5.33 1.13 15.83
C ARG A 99 5.00 2.26 16.82
N GLN A 100 4.85 3.49 16.35
CA GLN A 100 4.47 4.65 17.17
C GLN A 100 2.97 4.94 17.21
N ALA A 101 2.15 4.33 16.35
CA ALA A 101 0.72 4.27 16.58
C ALA A 101 0.52 3.57 17.93
N PRO A 102 0.08 4.27 18.98
CA PRO A 102 -0.28 3.60 20.20
C PRO A 102 -1.34 2.58 19.78
N ARG A 103 -1.23 1.36 20.28
CA ARG A 103 -2.43 0.55 20.51
C ARG A 103 -3.39 1.53 21.19
N LEU A 104 -4.41 2.03 20.48
CA LEU A 104 -5.51 2.70 21.13
C LEU A 104 -6.08 1.62 22.02
N GLY A 105 -5.62 1.63 23.27
CA GLY A 105 -6.10 0.78 24.32
C GLY A 105 -7.61 0.97 24.32
N LEU A 106 -8.28 -0.13 24.05
CA LEU A 106 -9.68 -0.31 24.32
C LEU A 106 -9.84 -0.12 25.83
N THR A 107 -9.99 1.11 26.30
CA THR A 107 -10.38 1.39 27.68
C THR A 107 -11.89 1.28 27.72
N ARG A 108 -12.34 0.12 28.18
CA ARG A 108 -13.65 -0.06 28.78
C ARG A 108 -13.53 0.13 30.28
#